data_AF-A0A2G9P121-F1
#
_entry.id   AF-A0A2G9P121-F1
#
_cell.length_a   1.000
_cell.length_b   1.000
_cell.length_c   1.000
_cell.angle_alpha   90.00
_cell.angle_beta   90.00
_cell.angle_gamma   90.00
#
_symmetry.space_group_name_H-M   'P 1'
#
loop_
_entity.id
_entity.type
_entity.pdbx_description
1 polymer ?
#
loop_
_entity_poly.entity_id
_entity_poly.type
_entity_poly.pdbx_seq_one_letter_code
_entity_poly.pdbx_strand_id
1 'polypeptide(L)'
;MDDKIDSCPTQAETFNGVEDTDGCPDVATLQDSDKDGIINSADVCPRSPETYNGFEDTDGCPDNSPVIDSDSDLIIDTLDQCPTQAETVNGFQDSDGCPDVVPIKDSD
;
A
#
# COMPACT_ATOMS: atom_id res chain seq x y z
N MET A 1 -26.37 27.34 19.98
CA MET A 1 -26.10 25.90 19.90
C MET A 1 -26.55 25.53 18.51
N ASP A 2 -25.61 25.60 17.57
CA ASP A 2 -25.87 25.69 16.15
C ASP A 2 -26.43 24.39 15.59
N ASP A 3 -27.52 24.54 14.83
CA ASP A 3 -28.27 23.57 14.02
C ASP A 3 -27.44 22.98 12.85
N LYS A 4 -26.12 22.86 13.05
CA LYS A 4 -25.10 22.41 12.08
C LYS A 4 -24.45 21.08 12.48
N ILE A 5 -24.86 20.52 13.61
CA ILE A 5 -24.39 19.23 14.12
C ILE A 5 -25.53 18.23 13.93
N ASP A 6 -26.04 18.18 12.70
CA ASP A 6 -26.93 17.13 12.22
C ASP A 6 -26.48 16.84 10.78
N SER A 7 -25.55 15.90 10.67
CA SER A 7 -24.99 15.48 9.38
C SER A 7 -25.99 14.63 8.58
N CYS A 8 -27.06 14.16 9.23
CA CYS A 8 -28.07 13.28 8.63
C CYS A 8 -29.50 13.75 8.95
N PRO A 9 -29.92 14.94 8.48
CA PRO A 9 -31.19 15.59 8.89
C PRO A 9 -32.49 14.87 8.50
N THR A 10 -32.37 13.74 7.81
CA THR A 10 -33.50 12.89 7.40
C THR A 10 -33.55 11.56 8.16
N GLN A 11 -32.57 11.30 9.02
CA GLN A 11 -32.41 10.06 9.77
C GLN A 11 -32.30 10.40 11.25
N ALA A 12 -32.80 9.51 12.10
CA ALA A 12 -32.70 9.70 13.53
C ALA A 12 -31.41 9.09 14.05
N GLU A 13 -30.72 9.84 14.91
CA GLU A 13 -29.58 9.41 15.71
C GLU A 13 -29.81 8.04 16.38
N THR A 14 -28.73 7.24 16.49
CA THR A 14 -28.76 5.93 17.16
C THR A 14 -27.76 5.92 18.32
N PHE A 15 -28.28 6.05 19.55
CA PHE A 15 -27.46 6.07 20.77
C PHE A 15 -26.88 4.69 21.10
N ASN A 16 -25.75 4.33 20.50
CA ASN A 16 -25.07 3.05 20.67
C ASN A 16 -23.64 3.17 21.22
N GLY A 17 -23.16 4.40 21.49
CA GLY A 17 -21.82 4.66 22.01
C GLY A 17 -20.77 4.95 20.94
N VAL A 18 -21.17 5.02 19.67
CA VAL A 18 -20.39 5.52 18.54
C VAL A 18 -21.02 6.84 18.13
N GLU A 19 -20.20 7.88 17.95
CA GLU A 19 -20.53 9.21 17.42
C GLU A 19 -21.92 9.85 17.72
N ASP A 20 -22.54 9.46 18.85
CA ASP A 20 -23.91 9.80 19.35
C ASP A 20 -24.30 11.31 19.41
N THR A 21 -23.43 12.22 19.00
CA THR A 21 -23.63 13.67 19.03
C THR A 21 -23.70 14.31 17.65
N ASP A 22 -23.55 13.56 16.56
CA ASP A 22 -23.46 14.11 15.20
C ASP A 22 -24.80 14.17 14.44
N GLY A 23 -25.85 13.57 14.99
CA GLY A 23 -27.22 13.55 14.45
C GLY A 23 -27.47 12.40 13.46
N CYS A 24 -26.52 11.50 13.25
CA CYS A 24 -26.61 10.39 12.32
C CYS A 24 -26.86 9.04 13.02
N PRO A 25 -27.64 8.12 12.41
CA PRO A 25 -27.70 6.76 12.93
C PRO A 25 -26.35 6.06 12.74
N ASP A 26 -25.56 5.99 13.81
CA ASP A 26 -24.38 5.16 13.83
C ASP A 26 -24.78 3.68 13.83
N VAL A 27 -24.29 2.94 12.84
CA VAL A 27 -24.43 1.48 12.79
C VAL A 27 -23.04 0.93 13.06
N ALA A 28 -22.87 0.12 14.11
CA ALA A 28 -21.57 -0.48 14.46
C ALA A 28 -20.88 -1.26 13.32
N THR A 29 -21.60 -1.57 12.23
CA THR A 29 -21.07 -2.16 11.00
C THR A 29 -20.26 -1.20 10.12
N LEU A 30 -20.44 0.12 10.29
CA LEU A 30 -19.72 1.17 9.55
C LEU A 30 -18.47 1.65 10.30
N GLN A 31 -18.14 1.04 11.43
CA GLN A 31 -16.93 1.39 12.17
C GLN A 31 -15.69 1.09 11.31
N ASP A 32 -14.81 2.07 11.22
CA ASP A 32 -13.49 2.01 10.59
C ASP A 32 -12.49 2.44 11.69
N SER A 33 -11.72 1.49 12.21
CA SER A 33 -10.95 1.71 13.45
C SER A 33 -9.59 2.37 13.23
N ASP A 34 -8.98 2.18 12.06
CA ASP A 34 -7.71 2.78 11.67
C ASP A 34 -7.86 3.94 10.69
N LYS A 35 -9.09 4.18 10.21
CA LYS A 35 -9.52 5.37 9.48
C LYS A 35 -8.90 5.46 8.10
N ASP A 36 -8.74 4.32 7.44
CA ASP A 36 -8.23 4.25 6.08
C ASP A 36 -9.32 4.36 5.00
N GLY A 37 -10.60 4.35 5.39
CA GLY A 37 -11.76 4.42 4.50
C GLY A 37 -12.42 3.08 4.21
N ILE A 38 -11.93 1.98 4.78
CA ILE A 38 -12.49 0.64 4.66
C ILE A 38 -13.13 0.26 6.01
N ILE A 39 -14.40 -0.16 5.97
CA ILE A 39 -15.11 -0.51 7.21
C ILE A 39 -14.52 -1.80 7.78
N ASN A 40 -14.44 -1.93 9.11
CA ASN A 40 -13.92 -3.09 9.85
C ASN A 40 -14.48 -4.46 9.39
N SER A 41 -15.67 -4.47 8.78
CA SER A 41 -16.31 -5.71 8.30
C SER A 41 -15.87 -6.13 6.90
N ALA A 42 -15.32 -5.20 6.12
CA ALA A 42 -14.71 -5.41 4.80
C ALA A 42 -13.17 -5.36 4.85
N ASP A 43 -12.61 -4.83 5.93
CA ASP A 43 -11.19 -4.68 6.19
C ASP A 43 -10.56 -5.97 6.76
N VAL A 44 -9.51 -6.47 6.10
CA VAL A 44 -8.73 -7.64 6.52
C VAL A 44 -7.80 -7.32 7.70
N CYS A 45 -7.36 -6.06 7.81
CA CYS A 45 -6.52 -5.53 8.87
C CYS A 45 -7.16 -4.35 9.64
N PRO A 46 -8.27 -4.53 10.42
CA PRO A 46 -9.07 -3.47 11.08
C PRO A 46 -8.41 -2.57 12.13
N ARG A 47 -7.08 -2.53 12.21
CA ARG A 47 -6.28 -1.75 13.16
C ARG A 47 -5.00 -1.22 12.53
N SER A 48 -4.78 -1.48 11.25
CA SER A 48 -3.57 -1.13 10.52
C SER A 48 -4.02 -0.54 9.19
N PRO A 49 -3.89 0.79 9.03
CA PRO A 49 -4.48 1.46 7.90
C PRO A 49 -3.82 0.99 6.59
N GLU A 50 -4.65 0.82 5.57
CA GLU A 50 -4.28 0.58 4.18
C GLU A 50 -3.19 1.56 3.70
N THR A 51 -2.28 1.04 2.89
CA THR A 51 -1.25 1.82 2.22
C THR A 51 -1.56 1.87 0.72
N TYR A 52 -2.30 2.90 0.31
CA TYR A 52 -2.65 3.18 -1.09
C TYR A 52 -1.41 3.37 -1.99
N ASN A 53 -0.87 2.27 -2.49
CA ASN A 53 0.38 2.20 -3.25
C ASN A 53 0.18 1.54 -4.64
N GLY A 54 -1.05 1.13 -4.97
CA GLY A 54 -1.41 0.50 -6.24
C GLY A 54 -1.36 -1.03 -6.21
N PHE A 55 -1.11 -1.63 -5.05
CA PHE A 55 -1.13 -3.08 -4.83
C PHE A 55 -2.08 -3.37 -3.68
N GLU A 56 -3.02 -4.28 -3.93
CA GLU A 56 -4.03 -4.76 -2.97
C GLU A 56 -4.82 -3.70 -2.15
N ASP A 57 -4.76 -2.40 -2.52
CA ASP A 57 -5.43 -1.18 -2.01
C ASP A 57 -6.94 -1.24 -1.58
N THR A 58 -7.60 -2.39 -1.74
CA THR A 58 -9.01 -2.60 -1.38
C THR A 58 -9.20 -3.64 -0.27
N ASP A 59 -8.12 -4.27 0.23
CA ASP A 59 -8.20 -5.30 1.25
C ASP A 59 -8.12 -4.74 2.69
N GLY A 60 -7.69 -3.48 2.85
CA GLY A 60 -7.60 -2.80 4.14
C GLY A 60 -6.30 -3.08 4.88
N CYS A 61 -5.33 -3.74 4.25
CA CYS A 61 -4.07 -4.09 4.87
C CYS A 61 -2.94 -3.20 4.38
N PRO A 62 -1.97 -2.84 5.24
CA PRO A 62 -0.82 -2.07 4.80
C PRO A 62 0.06 -2.91 3.88
N ASP A 63 0.00 -2.61 2.59
CA ASP A 63 0.86 -3.23 1.61
C ASP A 63 2.22 -2.55 1.48
N ASN A 64 3.22 -3.38 1.15
CA ASN A 64 4.49 -2.88 0.68
C ASN A 64 4.39 -2.79 -0.85
N SER A 65 4.83 -1.67 -1.42
CA SER A 65 4.88 -1.46 -2.87
C SER A 65 5.39 -2.72 -3.57
N PRO A 66 4.72 -3.21 -4.62
CA PRO A 66 5.19 -4.38 -5.34
C PRO A 66 6.58 -4.03 -5.84
N VAL A 67 7.54 -4.85 -5.44
CA VAL A 67 8.90 -4.74 -5.93
C VAL A 67 8.85 -5.08 -7.42
N ILE A 68 8.94 -4.05 -8.26
CA ILE A 68 8.99 -4.22 -9.71
C ILE A 68 10.41 -4.66 -10.04
N ASP A 69 10.50 -5.82 -10.67
CA ASP A 69 11.71 -6.45 -11.20
C ASP A 69 11.31 -6.98 -12.58
N SER A 70 11.51 -6.13 -13.58
CA SER A 70 10.95 -6.27 -14.92
C SER A 70 11.66 -7.34 -15.77
N ASP A 71 12.89 -7.73 -15.42
CA ASP A 71 13.63 -8.83 -16.06
C ASP A 71 13.90 -10.04 -15.15
N SER A 72 13.45 -9.97 -13.90
CA SER A 72 13.45 -11.05 -12.91
C SER A 72 14.85 -11.49 -12.48
N ASP A 73 15.77 -10.54 -12.37
CA ASP A 73 17.17 -10.78 -11.95
C ASP A 73 17.44 -10.56 -10.45
N LEU A 74 16.40 -10.23 -9.68
CA LEU A 74 16.41 -9.93 -8.24
C LEU A 74 16.95 -8.55 -7.85
N ILE A 75 17.16 -7.66 -8.82
CA ILE A 75 17.43 -6.24 -8.61
C ILE A 75 16.17 -5.46 -8.99
N ILE A 76 15.75 -4.57 -8.10
CA ILE A 76 14.49 -3.84 -8.29
C ILE A 76 14.70 -2.76 -9.36
N ASP A 77 13.72 -2.50 -10.23
CA ASP A 77 13.81 -1.55 -11.35
C ASP A 77 14.33 -0.15 -10.96
N THR A 78 14.13 0.26 -9.71
CA THR A 78 14.60 1.56 -9.19
C THR A 78 16.08 1.58 -8.78
N LEU A 79 16.69 0.41 -8.57
CA LEU A 79 18.10 0.22 -8.26
C LEU A 79 18.88 -0.38 -9.45
N ASP A 80 18.17 -0.97 -10.40
CA ASP A 80 18.70 -1.56 -11.62
C ASP A 80 19.05 -0.48 -12.67
N GLN A 81 20.28 -0.51 -13.19
CA GLN A 81 20.71 0.36 -14.29
C GLN A 81 20.18 -0.09 -15.66
N CYS A 82 19.82 -1.37 -15.79
CA CYS A 82 19.25 -1.99 -16.97
C CYS A 82 17.94 -2.75 -16.64
N PRO A 83 16.83 -2.09 -16.24
CA PRO A 83 15.57 -2.71 -15.76
C PRO A 83 14.82 -3.67 -16.70
N THR A 84 15.37 -4.01 -17.85
CA THR A 84 14.72 -4.89 -18.84
C THR A 84 15.68 -5.94 -19.37
N GLN A 85 16.88 -6.03 -18.79
CA GLN A 85 17.96 -6.91 -19.18
C GLN A 85 18.61 -7.50 -17.93
N ALA A 86 18.27 -8.75 -17.64
CA ALA A 86 18.77 -9.43 -16.46
C ALA A 86 20.30 -9.41 -16.36
N GLU A 87 20.78 -9.11 -15.17
CA GLU A 87 22.18 -9.20 -14.75
C GLU A 87 22.85 -10.53 -15.15
N THR A 88 24.14 -10.45 -15.48
CA THR A 88 24.96 -11.62 -15.78
C THR A 88 26.01 -11.82 -14.68
N VAL A 89 25.65 -12.61 -13.66
CA VAL A 89 26.55 -12.90 -12.53
C VAL A 89 27.82 -13.63 -13.00
N ASN A 90 28.91 -12.88 -13.14
CA ASN A 90 30.18 -13.33 -13.71
C ASN A 90 31.42 -12.89 -12.88
N GLY A 91 31.22 -12.13 -11.80
CA GLY A 91 32.29 -11.61 -10.94
C GLY A 91 32.75 -10.19 -11.31
N PHE A 92 32.08 -9.53 -12.26
CA PHE A 92 32.30 -8.16 -12.67
C PHE A 92 30.96 -7.42 -12.53
N GLN A 93 30.97 -6.31 -11.80
CA GLN A 93 29.81 -5.42 -11.53
C GLN A 93 28.44 -6.09 -11.26
N ASP A 94 28.41 -7.29 -10.65
CA ASP A 94 27.20 -8.10 -10.37
C ASP A 94 26.13 -7.45 -9.44
N SER A 95 26.15 -6.14 -9.23
CA SER A 95 25.19 -5.39 -8.41
C SER A 95 24.69 -4.12 -9.11
N ASP A 96 25.05 -3.89 -10.38
CA ASP A 96 24.53 -2.77 -11.15
C ASP A 96 23.26 -3.10 -11.93
N GLY A 97 22.94 -4.40 -12.08
CA GLY A 97 21.72 -4.87 -12.75
C GLY A 97 21.87 -4.93 -14.28
N CYS A 98 23.09 -4.75 -14.79
CA CYS A 98 23.33 -4.75 -16.23
C CYS A 98 24.11 -5.99 -16.66
N PRO A 99 23.73 -6.65 -17.76
CA PRO A 99 24.50 -7.76 -18.29
C PRO A 99 25.87 -7.26 -18.78
N ASP A 100 26.93 -7.70 -18.12
CA ASP A 100 28.29 -7.33 -18.47
C ASP A 100 29.19 -8.54 -18.76
N VAL A 101 30.47 -8.27 -19.06
CA VAL A 101 31.48 -9.29 -19.35
C VAL A 101 32.77 -8.97 -18.61
N VAL A 102 33.40 -10.01 -18.05
CA VAL A 102 34.71 -9.88 -17.39
C VAL A 102 35.75 -9.32 -18.38
N PRO A 103 36.39 -8.17 -18.09
CA PRO A 103 37.45 -7.65 -18.92
C PRO A 103 38.61 -8.65 -18.98
N ILE A 104 39.01 -9.05 -20.19
CA ILE A 104 40.24 -9.81 -20.39
C ILE A 104 41.42 -8.95 -19.93
N LYS A 105 42.06 -9.32 -18.81
CA LYS A 105 43.36 -8.76 -18.46
C LYS A 105 44.38 -9.28 -19.45
N ASP A 106 44.62 -8.53 -20.51
CA ASP A 106 45.81 -8.70 -21.33
C ASP A 106 47.02 -8.50 -20.41
N SER A 107 47.64 -9.62 -20.04
CA SER A 107 48.95 -9.60 -19.40
C SER A 107 49.97 -9.36 -20.52
N ASP A 108 50.36 -8.09 -20.67
CA ASP A 108 51.52 -7.67 -21.48
C ASP A 108 52.82 -8.24 -20.92
#